data_AF-A0AAD4DD93-F1
#
_entry.id   AF-A0AAD4DD93-F1
#
_cell.length_a   1.000
_cell.length_b   1.000
_cell.length_c   1.000
_cell.angle_alpha   90.00
_cell.angle_beta   90.00
_cell.angle_gamma   90.00
#
_symmetry.space_group_name_H-M   'P 1'
#
loop_
_entity.id
_entity.type
_entity.pdbx_description
1 polymer ?
#
loop_
_entity_poly.entity_id
_entity_poly.type
_entity_poly.pdbx_seq_one_letter_code
_entity_poly.pdbx_strand_id
1 'polypeptide(L)' 'MSLVNRPNPVPHLQRLYQAPTHVPIYLRKGGDKFILTAFGSIMLVGLVGSLYGASKMAR' A
#
# COMPACT_ATOMS: atom_id res chain seq x y z
N MET A 1 -9.74 -28.24 18.59
CA MET A 1 -8.81 -27.48 19.45
C MET A 1 -7.56 -27.20 18.63
N SER A 2 -7.13 -25.93 18.46
CA SER A 2 -5.92 -25.62 17.68
C SER A 2 -4.70 -26.13 18.44
N LEU A 3 -3.90 -27.00 17.81
CA LEU A 3 -2.65 -27.55 18.37
C LEU A 3 -1.52 -26.51 18.46
N VAL A 4 -1.71 -25.33 17.86
CA VAL A 4 -0.71 -24.25 17.80
C VAL A 4 -1.30 -22.99 18.41
N ASN A 5 -0.65 -22.46 19.44
CA ASN A 5 -0.92 -21.13 19.97
C ASN A 5 -0.32 -20.09 19.00
N ARG A 6 -1.16 -19.44 18.19
CA ARG A 6 -0.74 -18.32 17.35
C ARG A 6 -0.87 -17.04 18.18
N PRO A 7 0.23 -16.28 18.40
CA PRO A 7 0.13 -15.02 19.11
C PRO A 7 -0.78 -14.05 18.35
N ASN A 8 -1.65 -13.36 19.09
CA ASN A 8 -2.55 -12.35 18.53
C ASN A 8 -1.77 -11.04 18.27
N PRO A 9 -1.59 -10.60 17.00
CA PRO A 9 -0.86 -9.37 16.71
C PRO A 9 -1.69 -8.09 16.90
N VAL A 10 -3.01 -8.20 17.16
CA VAL A 10 -3.91 -7.04 17.21
C VAL A 10 -3.47 -5.97 18.21
N PRO A 11 -3.09 -6.28 19.47
CA PRO A 11 -2.66 -5.24 20.41
C PRO A 11 -1.40 -4.50 19.95
N HIS A 12 -0.47 -5.19 19.27
CA HIS A 12 0.72 -4.56 18.68
C HIS A 12 0.34 -3.60 17.55
N LEU A 13 -0.56 -4.03 16.66
CA LEU A 13 -1.03 -3.18 15.56
C LEU A 13 -1.82 -1.97 16.07
N GLN A 14 -2.65 -2.13 17.10
CA GLN A 14 -3.35 -1.02 17.73
C GLN A 14 -2.38 0.06 18.21
N ARG A 15 -1.31 -0.31 18.92
CA ARG A 15 -0.27 0.64 19.36
C ARG A 15 0.40 1.33 18.18
N LEU A 16 0.72 0.60 17.12
CA LEU A 16 1.35 1.15 15.90
C LEU A 16 0.45 2.20 15.20
N TYR A 17 -0.83 1.88 15.00
CA TYR A 17 -1.75 2.76 14.28
C TYR A 17 -2.36 3.88 15.12
N GLN A 18 -2.35 3.75 16.45
CA GLN A 18 -2.88 4.76 17.38
C GLN A 18 -1.80 5.66 18.00
N ALA A 19 -0.51 5.36 17.80
CA ALA A 19 0.57 6.23 18.27
C ALA A 19 0.41 7.67 17.73
N PRO A 20 0.66 8.71 18.53
CA PRO A 20 0.61 10.09 18.08
C PRO A 20 1.82 10.37 17.18
N THR A 21 1.59 10.41 15.87
CA THR A 21 2.64 10.66 14.88
C THR A 21 2.10 11.54 13.75
N HIS A 22 2.99 12.25 13.05
CA HIS A 22 2.67 12.96 11.82
C HIS A 22 2.74 12.07 10.57
N VAL A 23 2.94 10.76 10.73
CA VAL A 23 3.04 9.82 9.61
C VAL A 23 1.62 9.48 9.13
N PRO A 24 1.33 9.64 7.82
CA PRO A 24 0.04 9.27 7.26
C PRO A 24 -0.31 7.80 7.53
N ILE A 25 -1.60 7.50 7.67
CA ILE A 25 -2.08 6.16 8.06
C ILE A 25 -1.59 5.05 7.12
N TYR A 26 -1.49 5.34 5.82
CA TYR A 26 -1.04 4.43 4.77
C TYR A 26 0.48 4.27 4.67
N LEU A 27 1.25 4.89 5.57
CA LEU A 27 2.72 4.78 5.65
C LEU A 27 3.19 4.29 7.03
N ARG A 28 2.28 3.84 7.89
CA ARG A 28 2.59 3.57 9.30
C ARG A 28 3.35 2.28 9.54
N LYS A 29 3.15 1.25 8.71
CA LYS A 29 3.83 -0.03 8.88
C LYS A 29 5.12 -0.04 8.08
N GLY A 30 6.13 -0.71 8.64
CA GLY A 30 7.36 -1.01 7.91
C GLY A 30 7.06 -1.73 6.60
N GLY A 31 7.56 -1.20 5.49
CA GLY A 31 7.33 -1.71 4.14
C GLY A 31 6.21 -1.00 3.35
N ASP A 32 5.32 -0.24 4.00
CA ASP A 32 4.21 0.42 3.29
C ASP A 32 4.70 1.39 2.21
N LYS A 33 5.81 2.10 2.47
CA LYS A 33 6.46 2.97 1.47
C LYS A 33 6.85 2.22 0.20
N PHE A 34 7.40 1.01 0.35
CA PHE A 34 7.78 0.18 -0.79
C PHE A 34 6.54 -0.27 -1.58
N ILE A 35 5.50 -0.72 -0.87
CA ILE A 35 4.23 -1.15 -1.48
C ILE A 35 3.58 -0.01 -2.27
N LEU A 36 3.48 1.18 -1.67
CA LEU A 36 2.89 2.35 -2.34
C LEU A 36 3.72 2.83 -3.53
N THR A 37 5.05 2.75 -3.44
CA THR A 37 5.92 3.11 -4.57
C THR A 37 5.74 2.13 -5.73
N ALA A 38 5.67 0.83 -5.44
CA ALA A 38 5.41 -0.20 -6.45
C ALA A 38 4.04 -0.01 -7.10
N PHE A 39 2.99 0.18 -6.29
CA PHE A 39 1.64 0.46 -6.77
C PHE A 39 1.60 1.71 -7.67
N GLY A 40 2.17 2.82 -7.21
CA GLY A 40 2.22 4.07 -7.96
C GLY A 40 2.93 3.92 -9.30
N SER A 41 4.01 3.13 -9.35
CA SER A 41 4.76 2.85 -10.58
C SER A 41 3.93 2.08 -11.60
N ILE A 42 3.24 1.02 -11.17
CA ILE A 42 2.37 0.22 -12.05
C ILE A 42 1.22 1.09 -12.59
N MET A 43 0.58 1.86 -11.72
CA MET A 43 -0.51 2.76 -12.10
C MET A 43 -0.05 3.83 -13.10
N LEU A 44 1.12 4.42 -12.89
CA LEU A 44 1.67 5.42 -13.79
C LEU A 44 1.95 4.83 -15.17
N VAL A 45 2.56 3.64 -15.24
CA VAL A 45 2.81 2.95 -16.51
C VAL A 45 1.50 2.66 -17.24
N GLY A 46 0.48 2.15 -16.53
CA GLY A 46 -0.84 1.90 -17.10
C GLY A 46 -1.51 3.17 -17.64
N LEU A 47 -1.44 4.27 -16.90
CA LEU A 47 -1.99 5.57 -17.30
C LEU A 47 -1.28 6.13 -18.53
N VAL A 48 0.05 6.12 -18.56
CA VAL A 48 0.83 6.60 -19.71
C VAL A 48 0.53 5.75 -20.94
N GLY A 49 0.48 4.43 -20.79
CA GLY A 49 0.13 3.50 -21.88
C GLY A 49 -1.28 3.73 -22.43
N SER A 50 -2.26 3.94 -21.56
CA SER A 50 -3.65 4.19 -21.99
C SER A 50 -3.80 5.53 -22.71
N LEU A 51 -3.16 6.59 -22.21
CA LEU A 51 -3.13 7.89 -22.87
C LEU A 51 -2.44 7.83 -24.23
N TYR A 52 -1.32 7.10 -24.34
CA TYR A 52 -0.65 6.88 -25.61
C TYR A 52 -1.56 6.17 -26.61
N GLY A 53 -2.19 5.06 -26.20
CA GLY A 53 -3.16 4.33 -27.04
C GLY A 53 -4.32 5.21 -27.49
N ALA A 54 -4.92 5.98 -26.57
CA ALA A 54 -5.98 6.93 -26.89
C ALA A 54 -5.53 7.98 -27.92
N SER A 55 -4.33 8.54 -27.77
CA SER A 55 -3.78 9.53 -28.71
C SER A 55 -3.59 8.97 -30.13
N LYS A 56 -3.30 7.67 -30.24
CA LYS A 56 -3.17 6.96 -31.52
C LYS A 56 -4.51 6.61 -32.16
N MET A 57 -5.57 6.46 -31.37
CA MET A 57 -6.93 6.25 -31.90
C MET A 57 -7.58 7.58 -32.34
N ALA A 58 -7.19 8.69 -31.73
CA ALA A 58 -7.71 10.01 -32.03
C ALA A 58 -7.07 10.70 -33.25
N ARG A 59 -5.95 10.17 -33.77
CA ARG A 59 -5.25 10.64 -34.96
C ARG A 59 -5.39 9.60 -36.07
#